data_AF-A0A943HPY2-F1
#
_entry.id   AF-A0A943HPY2-F1
#
_cell.length_a   1.000
_cell.length_b   1.000
_cell.length_c   1.000
_cell.angle_alpha   90.00
_cell.angle_beta   90.00
_cell.angle_gamma   90.00
#
_symmetry.space_group_name_H-M   'P 1'
#
loop_
_entity.id
_entity.type
_entity.pdbx_description
1 polymer ?
#
loop_
_entity_poly.entity_id
_entity_poly.type
_entity_poly.pdbx_seq_one_letter_code
_entity_poly.pdbx_strand_id
1 'polypeptide(L)'
;MCGIAGILNIKTQTKELRDKALKMAQKIRHRGPDWSGIYVGGSAILAHERLSIVDPQSGGQPLYSPDRKQALAVNGEIYNHRDIRARYAGQYDFQTGSDCEVILALYKDKGIHFLEEISGIFAFVLYDEEKDEFLIARDPIGVIPLYIGKDKDGKIYFGSELKALEGFCDEYEPFLPGHYFYSKEGKMKRWYTREWTDYETVKDNDAKVSDVKEALEDAVHRQLMSDVPYGVLLSGGLDSSVISAIAKKYAAKRIETDGASDAWWPQLHSFAIGLKGAPDLIKAREVAEYIGTVHHEINYTVQEGLDAIRDVIYFIETYDVTTVRASTPMYLLARVIKSMGIKMVLSGEGADEVFGGYLYFHKAPTPKDFHEETVRKLSKLHMYDCLRANKSLSAWGVEGRVPFLDKEFLDVAMALNPKAKMCPGKEIEKRIVREAFADMLPESVAWRQKEQFSDGVGYSWIDTLREITAAAVSDEQMEHAAERFPINTPQNKEEYYYRSIFEEHFPSESAARSVPSVPSVACSTAEALAWDVAFRNLNEPSGRAVRGVHEEAYAEEVK
;
A
#
# COMPACT_ATOMS: atom_id res chain seq x y z
N MET A 1 5.65 -8.24 -5.33
CA MET A 1 6.03 -8.20 -3.91
C MET A 1 6.10 -9.61 -3.36
N CYS A 2 7.12 -9.96 -2.59
CA CYS A 2 7.27 -11.30 -2.03
C CYS A 2 6.20 -11.64 -0.97
N GLY A 3 6.19 -12.87 -0.48
CA GLY A 3 5.42 -13.31 0.69
C GLY A 3 6.34 -13.91 1.76
N ILE A 4 6.13 -13.54 3.02
CA ILE A 4 6.81 -14.15 4.17
C ILE A 4 5.79 -14.75 5.12
N ALA A 5 6.09 -15.93 5.67
CA ALA A 5 5.29 -16.58 6.71
C ALA A 5 6.18 -17.47 7.58
N GLY A 6 5.79 -17.72 8.83
CA GLY A 6 6.59 -18.57 9.68
C GLY A 6 6.13 -18.66 11.12
N ILE A 7 6.94 -19.37 11.89
CA ILE A 7 6.68 -19.73 13.29
C ILE A 7 7.96 -19.49 14.09
N LEU A 8 7.83 -18.78 15.20
CA LEU A 8 8.91 -18.35 16.08
C LEU A 8 8.62 -18.80 17.51
N ASN A 9 9.61 -18.67 18.39
CA ASN A 9 9.53 -19.08 19.79
C ASN A 9 9.17 -20.58 19.94
N ILE A 10 9.72 -21.41 19.06
CA ILE A 10 9.54 -22.86 19.03
C ILE A 10 10.43 -23.49 20.11
N LYS A 11 9.81 -24.25 21.03
CA LYS A 11 10.55 -24.99 22.07
C LYS A 11 11.22 -26.26 21.54
N THR A 12 10.51 -26.98 20.68
CA THR A 12 10.99 -28.23 20.06
C THR A 12 10.64 -28.21 18.59
N GLN A 13 11.64 -28.32 17.72
CA GLN A 13 11.44 -28.43 16.29
C GLN A 13 10.80 -29.77 15.94
N THR A 14 9.72 -29.74 15.16
CA THR A 14 9.06 -30.95 14.67
C THR A 14 8.75 -30.83 13.18
N LYS A 15 8.58 -31.98 12.52
CA LYS A 15 8.19 -32.02 11.11
C LYS A 15 6.83 -31.35 10.89
N GLU A 16 5.91 -31.50 11.84
CA GLU A 16 4.56 -30.93 11.80
C GLU A 16 4.58 -29.40 11.81
N LEU A 17 5.50 -28.78 12.57
CA LEU A 17 5.66 -27.32 12.55
C LEU A 17 6.22 -26.82 11.21
N ARG A 18 7.19 -27.54 10.64
CA ARG A 18 7.68 -27.24 9.29
C ARG A 18 6.58 -27.37 8.24
N ASP A 19 5.82 -28.46 8.27
CA ASP A 19 4.72 -28.70 7.33
C ASP A 19 3.60 -27.68 7.52
N LYS A 20 3.36 -27.22 8.76
CA LYS A 20 2.46 -26.10 9.05
C LYS A 20 2.95 -24.81 8.38
N ALA A 21 4.21 -24.41 8.58
CA ALA A 21 4.78 -23.20 7.98
C ALA A 21 4.75 -23.23 6.44
N LEU A 22 4.97 -24.41 5.82
CA LEU A 22 4.84 -24.57 4.37
C LEU A 22 3.40 -24.36 3.88
N LYS A 23 2.40 -24.85 4.62
CA LYS A 23 0.98 -24.60 4.31
C LYS A 23 0.61 -23.12 4.47
N MET A 24 1.16 -22.45 5.47
CA MET A 24 1.00 -20.99 5.64
C MET A 24 1.59 -20.23 4.45
N ALA A 25 2.83 -20.54 4.05
CA ALA A 25 3.48 -19.94 2.90
C ALA A 25 2.73 -20.19 1.58
N GLN A 26 2.18 -21.40 1.40
CA GLN A 26 1.39 -21.75 0.23
C GLN A 26 0.16 -20.84 0.04
N LYS A 27 -0.45 -20.34 1.12
CA LYS A 27 -1.59 -19.40 1.08
C LYS A 27 -1.24 -18.00 0.56
N ILE A 28 0.05 -17.71 0.42
CA ILE A 28 0.57 -16.41 -0.04
C ILE A 28 1.50 -16.53 -1.26
N ARG A 29 1.51 -17.68 -1.93
CA ARG A 29 2.39 -17.93 -3.09
C ARG A 29 2.11 -17.02 -4.29
N HIS A 30 0.87 -16.53 -4.46
CA HIS A 30 0.54 -15.57 -5.53
C HIS A 30 1.40 -14.31 -5.48
N ARG A 31 1.84 -13.90 -4.28
CA ARG A 31 2.73 -12.76 -4.09
C ARG A 31 4.09 -13.02 -4.76
N GLY A 32 4.67 -14.19 -4.48
CA GLY A 32 5.99 -14.59 -4.94
C GLY A 32 6.00 -15.88 -5.77
N PRO A 33 5.62 -15.82 -7.05
CA PRO A 33 5.45 -17.00 -7.89
C PRO A 33 6.77 -17.57 -8.46
N ASP A 34 7.91 -16.90 -8.29
CA ASP A 34 9.14 -17.26 -9.00
C ASP A 34 9.94 -18.36 -8.27
N TRP A 35 9.92 -18.37 -6.93
CA TRP A 35 10.69 -19.32 -6.13
C TRP A 35 10.15 -19.42 -4.70
N SER A 36 10.44 -20.53 -4.01
CA SER A 36 10.11 -20.70 -2.59
C SER A 36 11.35 -21.11 -1.80
N GLY A 37 11.49 -20.62 -0.57
CA GLY A 37 12.57 -21.01 0.33
C GLY A 37 12.11 -21.13 1.78
N ILE A 38 12.84 -21.90 2.57
CA ILE A 38 12.51 -22.12 3.98
C ILE A 38 13.76 -22.36 4.82
N TYR A 39 13.85 -21.66 5.95
CA TYR A 39 14.78 -21.90 7.04
C TYR A 39 14.05 -22.65 8.16
N VAL A 40 14.73 -23.63 8.77
CA VAL A 40 14.30 -24.35 9.96
C VAL A 40 15.52 -24.51 10.86
N GLY A 41 15.50 -23.90 12.04
CA GLY A 41 16.61 -23.99 12.98
C GLY A 41 16.34 -23.25 14.29
N GLY A 42 16.97 -23.72 15.38
CA GLY A 42 16.77 -23.21 16.73
C GLY A 42 15.29 -23.06 17.09
N SER A 43 14.86 -21.87 17.50
CA SER A 43 13.46 -21.56 17.85
C SER A 43 12.62 -20.97 16.70
N ALA A 44 13.09 -21.04 15.45
CA ALA A 44 12.45 -20.37 14.31
C ALA A 44 12.26 -21.25 13.06
N ILE A 45 11.21 -20.92 12.31
CA ILE A 45 10.95 -21.36 10.95
C ILE A 45 10.57 -20.13 10.13
N LEU A 46 11.32 -19.84 9.07
CA LEU A 46 11.08 -18.72 8.17
C LEU A 46 10.82 -19.25 6.77
N ALA A 47 9.62 -19.07 6.23
CA ALA A 47 9.27 -19.42 4.86
C ALA A 47 9.10 -18.16 4.01
N HIS A 48 9.54 -18.23 2.76
CA HIS A 48 9.53 -17.13 1.81
C HIS A 48 9.02 -17.62 0.44
N GLU A 49 8.17 -16.81 -0.18
CA GLU A 49 7.69 -16.95 -1.55
C GLU A 49 8.19 -15.70 -2.32
N ARG A 50 9.01 -15.89 -3.35
CA ARG A 50 9.78 -14.82 -3.99
C ARG A 50 9.15 -14.32 -5.28
N LEU A 51 8.99 -13.00 -5.39
CA LEU A 51 8.93 -12.30 -6.68
C LEU A 51 10.31 -11.67 -6.89
N SER A 52 11.02 -12.10 -7.93
CA SER A 52 12.39 -11.67 -8.18
C SER A 52 12.36 -10.35 -8.96
N ILE A 53 12.70 -9.25 -8.29
CA ILE A 53 12.80 -7.89 -8.87
C ILE A 53 14.25 -7.44 -8.99
N VAL A 54 15.01 -7.47 -7.90
CA VAL A 54 16.45 -7.16 -7.85
C VAL A 54 17.25 -8.45 -7.64
N ASP A 55 18.37 -8.57 -8.36
CA ASP A 55 19.25 -9.74 -8.39
C ASP A 55 18.48 -11.08 -8.55
N PRO A 56 17.87 -11.34 -9.73
CA PRO A 56 17.13 -12.58 -9.95
C PRO A 56 17.98 -13.85 -9.77
N GLN A 57 19.30 -13.76 -9.97
CA GLN A 57 20.20 -14.91 -9.97
C GLN A 57 20.57 -15.38 -8.55
N SER A 58 20.94 -14.47 -7.64
CA SER A 58 21.42 -14.86 -6.31
C SER A 58 20.52 -14.45 -5.14
N GLY A 59 19.52 -13.60 -5.33
CA GLY A 59 18.69 -13.07 -4.23
C GLY A 59 17.63 -14.02 -3.64
N GLY A 60 17.81 -15.34 -3.75
CA GLY A 60 16.91 -16.33 -3.14
C GLY A 60 16.84 -16.18 -1.62
N GLN A 61 15.64 -16.29 -1.04
CA GLN A 61 15.43 -16.08 0.40
C GLN A 61 14.86 -17.35 1.08
N PRO A 62 15.10 -17.58 2.40
CA PRO A 62 15.77 -16.69 3.35
C PRO A 62 17.23 -16.37 3.01
N LEU A 63 17.63 -15.11 3.22
CA LEU A 63 19.01 -14.64 3.13
C LEU A 63 19.77 -15.08 4.38
N TYR A 64 21.05 -15.34 4.24
CA TYR A 64 21.92 -15.80 5.33
C TYR A 64 23.12 -14.87 5.47
N SER A 65 23.54 -14.62 6.71
CA SER A 65 24.85 -14.03 6.96
C SER A 65 25.98 -14.94 6.41
N PRO A 66 27.21 -14.43 6.22
CA PRO A 66 28.31 -15.24 5.66
C PRO A 66 28.66 -16.48 6.49
N ASP A 67 28.55 -16.35 7.82
CA ASP A 67 28.71 -17.44 8.79
C ASP A 67 27.44 -18.31 8.95
N ARG A 68 26.36 -17.94 8.25
CA ARG A 68 25.02 -18.55 8.25
C ARG A 68 24.34 -18.57 9.62
N LYS A 69 24.78 -17.71 10.55
CA LYS A 69 24.24 -17.59 11.91
C LYS A 69 23.00 -16.72 12.01
N GLN A 70 22.79 -15.84 11.06
CA GLN A 70 21.56 -15.05 10.95
C GLN A 70 20.81 -15.45 9.69
N ALA A 71 19.50 -15.62 9.81
CA ALA A 71 18.59 -15.90 8.71
C ALA A 71 17.55 -14.77 8.60
N LEU A 72 17.30 -14.29 7.39
CA LEU A 72 16.45 -13.14 7.12
C LEU A 72 15.44 -13.46 6.00
N ALA A 73 14.16 -13.20 6.25
CA ALA A 73 13.12 -13.23 5.23
C ALA A 73 12.50 -11.84 5.10
N VAL A 74 12.47 -11.29 3.88
CA VAL A 74 12.00 -9.94 3.58
C VAL A 74 10.98 -9.97 2.45
N ASN A 75 9.91 -9.21 2.66
CA ASN A 75 9.05 -8.74 1.60
C ASN A 75 9.22 -7.22 1.53
N GLY A 76 9.85 -6.69 0.49
CA GLY A 76 10.16 -5.28 0.40
C GLY A 76 11.32 -4.95 -0.53
N GLU A 77 11.66 -3.66 -0.55
CA GLU A 77 12.71 -3.04 -1.35
C GLU A 77 13.45 -2.01 -0.48
N ILE A 78 14.77 -2.13 -0.42
CA ILE A 78 15.66 -1.20 0.29
C ILE A 78 16.35 -0.28 -0.72
N TYR A 79 15.75 0.88 -0.98
CA TYR A 79 16.17 1.79 -2.04
C TYR A 79 17.58 2.37 -1.84
N ASN A 80 18.04 2.52 -0.60
CA ASN A 80 19.40 2.99 -0.30
C ASN A 80 20.44 1.86 -0.09
N HIS A 81 20.16 0.64 -0.56
CA HIS A 81 21.06 -0.51 -0.35
C HIS A 81 22.47 -0.30 -0.93
N ARG A 82 22.62 0.42 -2.06
CA ARG A 82 23.94 0.71 -2.67
C ARG A 82 24.80 1.56 -1.73
N ASP A 83 24.23 2.57 -1.10
CA ASP A 83 24.93 3.43 -0.14
C ASP A 83 25.34 2.63 1.11
N ILE A 84 24.43 1.77 1.60
CA ILE A 84 24.73 0.90 2.74
C ILE A 84 25.87 -0.08 2.37
N ARG A 85 25.82 -0.72 1.21
CA ARG A 85 26.87 -1.62 0.72
C ARG A 85 28.22 -0.92 0.63
N ALA A 86 28.26 0.33 0.15
CA ALA A 86 29.48 1.12 0.10
C ALA A 86 30.05 1.39 1.50
N ARG A 87 29.21 1.70 2.50
CA ARG A 87 29.64 1.90 3.90
C ARG A 87 30.23 0.64 4.54
N TYR A 88 29.69 -0.54 4.21
CA TYR A 88 30.15 -1.83 4.74
C TYR A 88 31.16 -2.55 3.84
N ALA A 89 31.68 -1.89 2.79
CA ALA A 89 32.70 -2.45 1.93
C ALA A 89 33.94 -2.87 2.73
N GLY A 90 34.35 -4.13 2.60
CA GLY A 90 35.46 -4.72 3.37
C GLY A 90 35.15 -5.06 4.83
N GLN A 91 33.94 -4.74 5.34
CA GLN A 91 33.50 -5.06 6.69
C GLN A 91 32.47 -6.19 6.73
N TYR A 92 31.64 -6.30 5.69
CA TYR A 92 30.66 -7.37 5.51
C TYR A 92 30.84 -8.00 4.13
N ASP A 93 30.96 -9.33 4.10
CA ASP A 93 31.08 -10.09 2.85
C ASP A 93 29.68 -10.38 2.30
N PHE A 94 29.18 -9.53 1.40
CA PHE A 94 27.85 -9.73 0.81
C PHE A 94 27.84 -10.95 -0.11
N GLN A 95 26.91 -11.87 0.13
CA GLN A 95 26.75 -13.13 -0.58
C GLN A 95 25.85 -13.00 -1.82
N THR A 96 25.05 -11.94 -1.91
CA THR A 96 24.08 -11.71 -2.99
C THR A 96 24.10 -10.26 -3.47
N GLY A 97 23.47 -10.00 -4.61
CA GLY A 97 23.14 -8.65 -5.09
C GLY A 97 21.81 -8.10 -4.55
N SER A 98 21.06 -8.90 -3.80
CA SER A 98 19.76 -8.52 -3.22
C SER A 98 19.87 -7.23 -2.40
N ASP A 99 19.00 -6.27 -2.66
CA ASP A 99 18.87 -5.03 -1.90
C ASP A 99 18.62 -5.32 -0.40
N CYS A 100 17.87 -6.37 -0.12
CA CYS A 100 17.46 -6.77 1.24
C CYS A 100 18.60 -7.29 2.12
N GLU A 101 19.73 -7.74 1.55
CA GLU A 101 20.83 -8.33 2.33
C GLU A 101 21.50 -7.33 3.28
N VAL A 102 21.42 -6.04 2.96
CA VAL A 102 22.00 -4.97 3.80
C VAL A 102 21.45 -4.92 5.22
N ILE A 103 20.25 -5.48 5.44
CA ILE A 103 19.67 -5.63 6.78
C ILE A 103 20.55 -6.54 7.66
N LEU A 104 21.15 -7.60 7.11
CA LEU A 104 22.05 -8.48 7.86
C LEU A 104 23.35 -7.77 8.25
N ALA A 105 23.91 -6.94 7.36
CA ALA A 105 25.09 -6.13 7.65
C ALA A 105 24.81 -5.11 8.76
N LEU A 106 23.70 -4.39 8.64
CA LEU A 106 23.23 -3.41 9.63
C LEU A 106 22.94 -4.07 11.00
N TYR A 107 22.28 -5.23 11.02
CA TYR A 107 22.00 -5.96 12.26
C TYR A 107 23.29 -6.42 12.96
N LYS A 108 24.26 -6.93 12.20
CA LYS A 108 25.54 -7.41 12.75
C LYS A 108 26.35 -6.28 13.42
N ASP A 109 26.27 -5.07 12.88
CA ASP A 109 26.94 -3.88 13.43
C ASP A 109 26.15 -3.22 14.57
N LYS A 110 24.83 -3.06 14.42
CA LYS A 110 24.01 -2.16 15.27
C LYS A 110 22.94 -2.86 16.10
N GLY A 111 22.84 -4.19 16.02
CA GLY A 111 21.77 -4.94 16.67
C GLY A 111 20.41 -4.50 16.15
N ILE A 112 19.52 -4.00 17.02
CA ILE A 112 18.17 -3.56 16.64
C ILE A 112 18.08 -2.07 16.27
N HIS A 113 19.19 -1.32 16.36
CA HIS A 113 19.18 0.16 16.29
C HIS A 113 19.42 0.73 14.88
N PHE A 114 19.19 -0.05 13.83
CA PHE A 114 19.47 0.36 12.44
C PHE A 114 18.23 0.76 11.63
N LEU A 115 17.02 0.55 12.13
CA LEU A 115 15.78 0.67 11.31
C LEU A 115 15.64 2.05 10.65
N GLU A 116 16.09 3.11 11.32
CA GLU A 116 16.07 4.47 10.80
C GLU A 116 17.09 4.72 9.66
N GLU A 117 18.06 3.83 9.44
CA GLU A 117 19.00 3.94 8.32
C GLU A 117 18.48 3.35 7.01
N ILE A 118 17.35 2.66 7.07
CA ILE A 118 16.73 2.06 5.90
C ILE A 118 15.82 3.09 5.23
N SER A 119 16.06 3.33 3.95
CA SER A 119 15.11 3.96 3.03
C SER A 119 14.49 2.85 2.19
N GLY A 120 13.19 2.64 2.32
CA GLY A 120 12.55 1.50 1.70
C GLY A 120 11.14 1.23 2.19
N ILE A 121 10.49 0.31 1.50
CA ILE A 121 9.23 -0.30 1.91
C ILE A 121 9.52 -1.77 2.24
N PHE A 122 9.17 -2.23 3.43
CA PHE A 122 9.56 -3.55 3.90
C PHE A 122 8.67 -4.10 5.02
N ALA A 123 8.58 -5.43 5.03
CA ALA A 123 8.27 -6.23 6.18
C ALA A 123 9.32 -7.34 6.25
N PHE A 124 10.00 -7.49 7.39
CA PHE A 124 11.00 -8.55 7.54
C PHE A 124 10.91 -9.28 8.86
N VAL A 125 11.44 -10.50 8.85
CA VAL A 125 11.74 -11.30 10.04
C VAL A 125 13.19 -11.77 9.95
N LEU A 126 13.97 -11.42 10.97
CA LEU A 126 15.35 -11.85 11.17
C LEU A 126 15.40 -12.78 12.38
N TYR A 127 16.08 -13.92 12.24
CA TYR A 127 16.42 -14.84 13.32
C TYR A 127 17.93 -14.88 13.50
N ASP A 128 18.39 -14.69 14.73
CA ASP A 128 19.79 -14.80 15.14
C ASP A 128 19.97 -16.10 15.95
N GLU A 129 20.59 -17.11 15.32
CA GLU A 129 20.79 -18.43 15.92
C GLU A 129 21.79 -18.38 17.09
N GLU A 130 22.76 -17.46 17.07
CA GLU A 130 23.78 -17.37 18.13
C GLU A 130 23.19 -16.90 19.46
N LYS A 131 22.19 -16.02 19.37
CA LYS A 131 21.51 -15.47 20.55
C LYS A 131 20.17 -16.14 20.85
N ASP A 132 19.68 -16.98 19.95
CA ASP A 132 18.32 -17.51 19.92
C ASP A 132 17.25 -16.41 20.04
N GLU A 133 17.38 -15.40 19.17
CA GLU A 133 16.55 -14.20 19.18
C GLU A 133 15.96 -13.93 17.81
N PHE A 134 14.87 -13.16 17.78
CA PHE A 134 14.30 -12.70 16.52
C PHE A 134 13.87 -11.23 16.58
N LEU A 135 13.97 -10.57 15.42
CA LEU A 135 13.53 -9.22 15.17
C LEU A 135 12.54 -9.23 14.00
N ILE A 136 11.34 -8.72 14.24
CA ILE A 136 10.33 -8.45 13.21
C ILE A 136 10.25 -6.93 13.06
N ALA A 137 10.23 -6.41 11.84
CA ALA A 137 9.98 -4.98 11.64
C ALA A 137 9.18 -4.71 10.37
N ARG A 138 8.47 -3.58 10.39
CA ARG A 138 7.64 -3.09 9.29
C ARG A 138 7.97 -1.62 9.00
N ASP A 139 7.89 -1.26 7.72
CA ASP A 139 8.20 0.06 7.19
C ASP A 139 7.37 1.19 7.81
N PRO A 140 7.81 2.46 7.67
CA PRO A 140 7.22 3.61 8.36
C PRO A 140 5.70 3.74 8.26
N ILE A 141 5.15 3.54 7.06
CA ILE A 141 3.73 3.81 6.74
C ILE A 141 2.93 2.50 6.64
N GLY A 142 3.60 1.36 6.50
CA GLY A 142 2.99 0.06 6.37
C GLY A 142 2.55 -0.21 4.93
N VAL A 143 3.32 0.30 3.96
CA VAL A 143 3.13 0.00 2.53
C VAL A 143 3.16 -1.51 2.31
N ILE A 144 4.00 -2.23 3.07
CA ILE A 144 4.08 -3.68 3.01
C ILE A 144 3.23 -4.29 4.10
N PRO A 145 2.31 -5.23 3.78
CA PRO A 145 1.47 -5.86 4.78
C PRO A 145 2.26 -6.89 5.60
N LEU A 146 1.95 -6.93 6.90
CA LEU A 146 2.45 -7.91 7.83
C LEU A 146 1.44 -8.11 8.96
N TYR A 147 1.25 -9.36 9.37
CA TYR A 147 0.41 -9.78 10.48
C TYR A 147 1.24 -10.59 11.46
N ILE A 148 0.87 -10.50 12.73
CA ILE A 148 1.48 -11.25 13.83
C ILE A 148 0.38 -11.98 14.61
N GLY A 149 0.66 -13.23 14.98
CA GLY A 149 -0.26 -14.06 15.73
C GLY A 149 0.44 -14.85 16.82
N LYS A 150 -0.35 -15.50 17.66
CA LYS A 150 0.15 -16.34 18.76
C LYS A 150 -0.73 -17.57 18.93
N ASP A 151 -0.14 -18.63 19.48
CA ASP A 151 -0.88 -19.78 20.00
C ASP A 151 -0.82 -19.87 21.52
N LYS A 152 -1.66 -20.74 22.09
CA LYS A 152 -1.74 -21.01 23.54
C LYS A 152 -0.44 -21.48 24.18
N ASP A 153 0.50 -22.03 23.40
CA ASP A 153 1.81 -22.47 23.91
C ASP A 153 2.85 -21.34 23.91
N GLY A 154 2.49 -20.16 23.41
CA GLY A 154 3.34 -18.99 23.30
C GLY A 154 4.19 -18.93 22.03
N LYS A 155 3.94 -19.79 21.02
CA LYS A 155 4.59 -19.63 19.72
C LYS A 155 4.07 -18.37 19.05
N ILE A 156 4.95 -17.67 18.36
CA ILE A 156 4.61 -16.47 17.58
C ILE A 156 4.53 -16.86 16.12
N TYR A 157 3.50 -16.41 15.43
CA TYR A 157 3.28 -16.63 14.01
C TYR A 157 3.38 -15.29 13.29
N PHE A 158 3.82 -15.32 12.04
CA PHE A 158 3.79 -14.15 11.18
C PHE A 158 3.39 -14.53 9.76
N GLY A 159 2.85 -13.57 9.03
CA GLY A 159 2.44 -13.73 7.65
C GLY A 159 2.29 -12.37 6.96
N SER A 160 2.65 -12.26 5.68
CA SER A 160 2.40 -11.03 4.91
C SER A 160 0.90 -10.73 4.76
N GLU A 161 0.04 -11.74 4.84
CA GLU A 161 -1.39 -11.64 4.62
C GLU A 161 -2.12 -12.49 5.69
N LEU A 162 -3.29 -12.07 6.16
CA LEU A 162 -4.01 -12.71 7.28
C LEU A 162 -4.32 -14.18 6.98
N LYS A 163 -4.52 -14.55 5.72
CA LYS A 163 -4.85 -15.93 5.32
C LYS A 163 -3.68 -16.91 5.47
N ALA A 164 -2.47 -16.41 5.73
CA ALA A 164 -1.36 -17.24 6.18
C ALA A 164 -1.47 -17.61 7.67
N LEU A 165 -2.29 -16.90 8.44
CA LEU A 165 -2.51 -17.10 9.87
C LEU A 165 -3.87 -17.77 10.16
N GLU A 166 -4.90 -17.46 9.39
CA GLU A 166 -6.26 -18.00 9.58
C GLU A 166 -6.25 -19.54 9.56
N GLY A 167 -6.77 -20.14 10.63
CA GLY A 167 -6.77 -21.59 10.85
C GLY A 167 -5.44 -22.21 11.28
N PHE A 168 -4.37 -21.41 11.45
CA PHE A 168 -3.03 -21.88 11.85
C PHE A 168 -2.58 -21.42 13.24
N CYS A 169 -3.07 -20.27 13.72
CA CYS A 169 -2.85 -19.73 15.07
C CYS A 169 -4.18 -19.38 15.76
N ASP A 170 -4.16 -19.20 17.09
CA ASP A 170 -5.37 -18.96 17.90
C ASP A 170 -5.86 -17.50 17.80
N GLU A 171 -4.93 -16.54 17.86
CA GLU A 171 -5.22 -15.10 17.79
C GLU A 171 -4.20 -14.41 16.89
N TYR A 172 -4.63 -13.39 16.14
CA TYR A 172 -3.73 -12.59 15.32
C TYR A 172 -4.25 -11.17 15.08
N GLU A 173 -3.33 -10.28 14.72
CA GLU A 173 -3.60 -8.87 14.44
C GLU A 173 -2.64 -8.33 13.36
N PRO A 174 -2.97 -7.21 12.71
CA PRO A 174 -2.00 -6.50 11.87
C PRO A 174 -0.77 -6.09 12.69
N PHE A 175 0.42 -6.33 12.15
CA PHE A 175 1.65 -5.82 12.74
C PHE A 175 1.76 -4.31 12.44
N LEU A 176 1.94 -3.47 13.46
CA LEU A 176 1.83 -2.02 13.30
C LEU A 176 2.93 -1.41 12.38
N PRO A 177 2.60 -0.45 11.51
CA PRO A 177 3.59 0.31 10.74
C PRO A 177 4.59 1.06 11.60
N GLY A 178 5.84 1.19 11.15
CA GLY A 178 6.87 1.94 11.88
C GLY A 178 7.19 1.35 13.26
N HIS A 179 6.89 0.06 13.45
CA HIS A 179 7.20 -0.69 14.66
C HIS A 179 8.16 -1.86 14.38
N TYR A 180 8.80 -2.32 15.45
CA TYR A 180 9.49 -3.60 15.50
C TYR A 180 8.98 -4.44 16.67
N PHE A 181 9.17 -5.74 16.61
CA PHE A 181 9.01 -6.68 17.72
C PHE A 181 10.33 -7.42 17.90
N TYR A 182 10.95 -7.24 19.04
CA TYR A 182 12.19 -7.93 19.41
C TYR A 182 11.87 -8.98 20.49
N SER A 183 12.35 -10.21 20.31
CA SER A 183 11.97 -11.35 21.16
C SER A 183 12.21 -11.11 22.65
N LYS A 184 13.28 -10.39 23.03
CA LYS A 184 13.58 -10.03 24.42
C LYS A 184 12.59 -9.05 25.04
N GLU A 185 11.89 -8.28 24.23
CA GLU A 185 10.98 -7.24 24.69
C GLU A 185 9.53 -7.69 24.69
N GLY A 186 9.18 -8.65 23.83
CA GLY A 186 7.87 -9.31 23.81
C GLY A 186 6.70 -8.39 23.42
N LYS A 187 6.97 -7.23 22.83
CA LYS A 187 5.94 -6.26 22.40
C LYS A 187 6.38 -5.47 21.18
N MET A 188 5.41 -4.94 20.44
CA MET A 188 5.67 -3.98 19.36
C MET A 188 6.15 -2.64 19.96
N LYS A 189 7.26 -2.11 19.46
CA LYS A 189 7.78 -0.79 19.79
C LYS A 189 7.93 0.06 18.55
N ARG A 190 7.44 1.30 18.64
CA ARG A 190 7.57 2.29 17.56
C ARG A 190 9.03 2.70 17.43
N TRP A 191 9.55 2.66 16.21
CA TRP A 191 10.87 3.20 15.86
C TRP A 191 10.77 4.44 14.98
N TYR A 192 9.70 4.56 14.18
CA TYR A 192 9.51 5.69 13.28
C TYR A 192 8.81 6.85 13.97
N THR A 193 9.56 7.90 14.27
CA THR A 193 9.08 9.15 14.87
C THR A 193 9.58 10.34 14.07
N ARG A 194 8.74 11.37 13.93
CA ARG A 194 9.03 12.59 13.17
C ARG A 194 8.43 13.81 13.83
N GLU A 195 9.19 14.91 13.84
CA GLU A 195 8.74 16.19 14.39
C GLU A 195 7.47 16.68 13.68
N TRP A 196 7.39 16.51 12.36
CA TRP A 196 6.23 16.91 11.55
C TRP A 196 4.90 16.26 11.98
N THR A 197 4.90 15.25 12.86
CA THR A 197 3.65 14.73 13.43
C THR A 197 2.96 15.72 14.39
N ASP A 198 3.69 16.71 14.90
CA ASP A 198 3.17 17.82 15.69
C ASP A 198 3.08 19.09 14.83
N TYR A 199 1.87 19.65 14.73
CA TYR A 199 1.61 20.90 14.01
C TYR A 199 2.50 22.06 14.47
N GLU A 200 2.84 22.11 15.76
CA GLU A 200 3.63 23.22 16.32
C GLU A 200 5.05 23.28 15.72
N THR A 201 5.55 22.18 15.16
CA THR A 201 6.87 22.11 14.51
C THR A 201 6.88 22.52 13.05
N VAL A 202 5.70 22.65 12.42
CA VAL A 202 5.56 22.95 10.97
C VAL A 202 4.79 24.23 10.65
N LYS A 203 4.06 24.80 11.62
CA LYS A 203 3.18 25.96 11.42
C LYS A 203 3.87 27.19 10.83
N ASP A 204 5.15 27.39 11.13
CA ASP A 204 5.95 28.56 10.72
C ASP A 204 7.01 28.21 9.66
N ASN A 205 7.01 26.98 9.14
CA ASN A 205 7.95 26.57 8.10
C ASN A 205 7.67 27.30 6.78
N ASP A 206 8.65 27.27 5.88
CA ASP A 206 8.46 27.72 4.49
C ASP A 206 7.77 26.61 3.65
N ALA A 207 7.30 26.97 2.46
CA ALA A 207 6.77 26.01 1.51
C ALA A 207 7.14 26.40 0.08
N LYS A 208 8.14 25.72 -0.49
CA LYS A 208 8.61 25.99 -1.84
C LYS A 208 8.19 24.89 -2.79
N VAL A 209 7.74 25.31 -3.97
CA VAL A 209 7.39 24.42 -5.08
C VAL A 209 8.61 23.60 -5.54
N SER A 210 9.81 24.19 -5.52
CA SER A 210 11.06 23.51 -5.87
C SER A 210 11.34 22.31 -4.97
N ASP A 211 11.12 22.45 -3.66
CA ASP A 211 11.44 21.41 -2.68
C ASP A 211 10.54 20.19 -2.89
N VAL A 212 9.25 20.41 -3.23
CA VAL A 212 8.33 19.34 -3.63
C VAL A 212 8.78 18.68 -4.94
N LYS A 213 9.17 19.49 -5.93
CA LYS A 213 9.61 18.99 -7.24
C LYS A 213 10.83 18.07 -7.10
N GLU A 214 11.89 18.58 -6.48
CA GLU A 214 13.16 17.88 -6.31
C GLU A 214 12.98 16.61 -5.46
N ALA A 215 12.30 16.70 -4.32
CA ALA A 215 12.13 15.55 -3.43
C ALA A 215 11.29 14.43 -4.06
N LEU A 216 10.24 14.75 -4.83
CA LEU A 216 9.45 13.72 -5.50
C LEU A 216 10.17 13.14 -6.72
N GLU A 217 10.92 13.96 -7.46
CA GLU A 217 11.79 13.46 -8.52
C GLU A 217 12.82 12.46 -7.99
N ASP A 218 13.46 12.78 -6.85
CA ASP A 218 14.41 11.91 -6.18
C ASP A 218 13.74 10.62 -5.66
N ALA A 219 12.52 10.71 -5.13
CA ALA A 219 11.76 9.54 -4.68
C ALA A 219 11.42 8.60 -5.84
N VAL A 220 10.94 9.13 -6.97
CA VAL A 220 10.68 8.31 -8.16
C VAL A 220 11.99 7.72 -8.70
N HIS A 221 13.07 8.51 -8.74
CA HIS A 221 14.37 8.03 -9.19
C HIS A 221 14.88 6.88 -8.32
N ARG A 222 14.82 6.97 -6.98
CA ARG A 222 15.15 5.86 -6.06
C ARG A 222 14.33 4.60 -6.37
N GLN A 223 13.04 4.78 -6.65
CA GLN A 223 12.09 3.68 -6.78
C GLN A 223 12.05 3.01 -8.16
N LEU A 224 12.80 3.45 -9.18
CA LEU A 224 12.94 2.65 -10.42
C LEU A 224 14.07 1.61 -10.37
N MET A 225 14.72 1.41 -9.21
CA MET A 225 15.66 0.31 -8.94
C MET A 225 15.05 -1.04 -9.34
N SER A 226 15.55 -1.70 -10.40
CA SER A 226 14.94 -2.93 -10.90
C SER A 226 15.82 -3.67 -11.92
N ASP A 227 15.86 -4.99 -11.83
CA ASP A 227 16.49 -5.88 -12.80
C ASP A 227 15.45 -6.55 -13.75
N VAL A 228 14.19 -6.11 -13.74
CA VAL A 228 13.07 -6.70 -14.49
C VAL A 228 12.19 -5.62 -15.15
N PRO A 229 11.33 -5.98 -16.12
CA PRO A 229 10.40 -5.02 -16.71
C PRO A 229 9.45 -4.41 -15.66
N TYR A 230 9.33 -3.09 -15.71
CA TYR A 230 8.42 -2.31 -14.89
C TYR A 230 7.52 -1.38 -15.74
N GLY A 231 6.47 -0.83 -15.12
CA GLY A 231 5.57 0.14 -15.74
C GLY A 231 5.04 1.17 -14.74
N VAL A 232 4.00 1.89 -15.15
CA VAL A 232 3.30 2.86 -14.30
C VAL A 232 1.79 2.66 -14.38
N LEU A 233 1.10 2.83 -13.26
CA LEU A 233 -0.36 2.98 -13.25
C LEU A 233 -0.70 4.43 -13.63
N LEU A 234 -1.57 4.61 -14.62
CA LEU A 234 -1.92 5.92 -15.16
C LEU A 234 -3.44 6.05 -15.27
N SER A 235 -4.05 6.78 -14.34
CA SER A 235 -5.50 7.02 -14.32
C SER A 235 -5.91 8.32 -15.03
N GLY A 236 -4.95 9.15 -15.44
CA GLY A 236 -5.23 10.51 -15.93
C GLY A 236 -5.65 11.50 -14.84
N GLY A 237 -5.59 11.11 -13.56
CA GLY A 237 -5.59 12.02 -12.42
C GLY A 237 -4.21 12.65 -12.21
N LEU A 238 -4.14 13.74 -11.43
CA LEU A 238 -2.88 14.47 -11.18
C LEU A 238 -1.75 13.54 -10.73
N ASP A 239 -2.00 12.71 -9.72
CA ASP A 239 -0.95 12.03 -8.96
C ASP A 239 -0.26 10.95 -9.81
N SER A 240 -1.04 10.07 -10.43
CA SER A 240 -0.53 9.03 -11.33
C SER A 240 0.15 9.62 -12.57
N SER A 241 -0.32 10.78 -13.03
CA SER A 241 0.27 11.50 -14.16
C SER A 241 1.64 12.10 -13.81
N VAL A 242 1.78 12.72 -12.64
CA VAL A 242 3.06 13.23 -12.12
C VAL A 242 4.08 12.10 -12.00
N ILE A 243 3.71 10.98 -11.35
CA ILE A 243 4.60 9.81 -11.23
C ILE A 243 4.99 9.28 -12.60
N SER A 244 4.06 9.17 -13.54
CA SER A 244 4.32 8.68 -14.89
C SER A 244 5.26 9.60 -15.67
N ALA A 245 5.09 10.92 -15.56
CA ALA A 245 5.94 11.89 -16.23
C ALA A 245 7.37 11.89 -15.68
N ILE A 246 7.53 11.82 -14.35
CA ILE A 246 8.85 11.71 -13.71
C ILE A 246 9.49 10.36 -14.04
N ALA A 247 8.76 9.25 -13.97
CA ALA A 247 9.28 7.94 -14.35
C ALA A 247 9.78 7.95 -15.81
N LYS A 248 9.02 8.57 -16.72
CA LYS A 248 9.41 8.69 -18.12
C LYS A 248 10.70 9.49 -18.33
N LYS A 249 10.96 10.52 -17.52
CA LYS A 249 12.20 11.30 -17.53
C LYS A 249 13.44 10.42 -17.28
N TYR A 250 13.33 9.43 -16.39
CA TYR A 250 14.46 8.59 -15.97
C TYR A 250 14.50 7.20 -16.64
N ALA A 251 13.37 6.70 -17.16
CA ALA A 251 13.22 5.32 -17.64
C ALA A 251 14.18 4.91 -18.78
N ALA A 252 14.75 5.87 -19.52
CA ALA A 252 15.70 5.56 -20.58
C ALA A 252 17.05 5.03 -20.06
N LYS A 253 17.39 5.30 -18.80
CA LYS A 253 18.71 5.00 -18.22
C LYS A 253 18.60 4.12 -16.97
N ARG A 254 19.65 3.34 -16.67
CA ARG A 254 19.73 2.53 -15.45
C ARG A 254 20.15 3.33 -14.24
N ILE A 255 19.36 3.26 -13.18
CA ILE A 255 19.67 3.87 -11.88
C ILE A 255 20.84 3.17 -11.21
N GLU A 256 20.99 1.86 -11.38
CA GLU A 256 22.08 1.07 -10.77
C GLU A 256 23.46 1.49 -11.32
N THR A 257 23.48 2.23 -12.42
CA THR A 257 24.70 2.79 -13.04
C THR A 257 24.74 4.31 -12.98
N ASP A 258 23.90 4.93 -12.16
CA ASP A 258 23.81 6.39 -12.01
C ASP A 258 23.59 7.10 -13.36
N GLY A 259 22.73 6.50 -14.18
CA GLY A 259 22.38 7.01 -15.51
C GLY A 259 23.42 6.76 -16.62
N ALA A 260 24.54 6.08 -16.33
CA ALA A 260 25.63 5.89 -17.28
C ALA A 260 25.31 4.89 -18.42
N SER A 261 24.38 3.96 -18.21
CA SER A 261 24.00 2.95 -19.18
C SER A 261 22.51 2.99 -19.54
N ASP A 262 22.16 2.51 -20.74
CA ASP A 262 20.77 2.39 -21.18
C ASP A 262 20.03 1.34 -20.34
N ALA A 263 18.76 1.61 -20.03
CA ALA A 263 17.89 0.66 -19.34
C ALA A 263 17.72 -0.63 -20.15
N TRP A 264 17.64 -1.77 -19.48
CA TRP A 264 17.34 -3.05 -20.13
C TRP A 264 15.96 -3.04 -20.82
N TRP A 265 15.02 -2.29 -20.26
CA TRP A 265 13.70 -2.00 -20.83
C TRP A 265 13.46 -0.49 -20.88
N PRO A 266 13.95 0.21 -21.93
CA PRO A 266 13.91 1.68 -21.99
C PRO A 266 12.53 2.25 -22.36
N GLN A 267 11.60 1.42 -22.80
CA GLN A 267 10.23 1.84 -23.10
C GLN A 267 9.36 1.70 -21.85
N LEU A 268 8.87 2.84 -21.36
CA LEU A 268 7.94 2.86 -20.24
C LEU A 268 6.53 2.52 -20.71
N HIS A 269 5.96 1.46 -20.13
CA HIS A 269 4.57 1.06 -20.34
C HIS A 269 3.66 1.69 -19.28
N SER A 270 2.53 2.25 -19.69
CA SER A 270 1.52 2.79 -18.78
C SER A 270 0.21 2.02 -18.87
N PHE A 271 -0.48 1.86 -17.74
CA PHE A 271 -1.66 1.02 -17.59
C PHE A 271 -2.83 1.79 -17.00
N ALA A 272 -3.96 1.80 -17.70
CA ALA A 272 -5.23 2.34 -17.23
C ALA A 272 -6.31 1.27 -17.25
N ILE A 273 -7.25 1.31 -16.30
CA ILE A 273 -8.44 0.44 -16.31
C ILE A 273 -9.71 1.24 -16.09
N GLY A 274 -10.77 0.86 -16.76
CA GLY A 274 -12.11 1.41 -16.57
C GLY A 274 -13.16 0.64 -17.35
N LEU A 275 -14.42 0.99 -17.14
CA LEU A 275 -15.48 0.62 -18.06
C LEU A 275 -15.28 1.35 -19.39
N LYS A 276 -15.84 0.79 -20.47
CA LYS A 276 -15.71 1.39 -21.80
C LYS A 276 -16.25 2.82 -21.82
N GLY A 277 -15.38 3.77 -22.18
CA GLY A 277 -15.70 5.20 -22.23
C GLY A 277 -15.60 5.92 -20.89
N ALA A 278 -15.03 5.30 -19.86
CA ALA A 278 -14.83 5.92 -18.56
C ALA A 278 -13.96 7.19 -18.66
N PRO A 279 -14.25 8.24 -17.86
CA PRO A 279 -13.50 9.50 -17.87
C PRO A 279 -11.99 9.32 -17.67
N ASP A 280 -11.60 8.40 -16.78
CA ASP A 280 -10.19 8.14 -16.48
C ASP A 280 -9.44 7.55 -17.68
N LEU A 281 -10.08 6.72 -18.50
CA LEU A 281 -9.43 6.17 -19.70
C LEU A 281 -9.12 7.27 -20.73
N ILE A 282 -10.04 8.23 -20.89
CA ILE A 282 -9.84 9.36 -21.82
C ILE A 282 -8.65 10.20 -21.37
N LYS A 283 -8.58 10.53 -20.07
CA LYS A 283 -7.50 11.36 -19.52
C LYS A 283 -6.17 10.61 -19.42
N ALA A 284 -6.18 9.32 -19.11
CA ALA A 284 -4.98 8.50 -19.15
C ALA A 284 -4.35 8.47 -20.54
N ARG A 285 -5.18 8.37 -21.59
CA ARG A 285 -4.72 8.42 -22.98
C ARG A 285 -4.08 9.75 -23.34
N GLU A 286 -4.71 10.87 -22.96
CA GLU A 286 -4.18 12.22 -23.17
C GLU A 286 -2.79 12.38 -22.54
N VAL A 287 -2.62 11.94 -21.29
CA VAL A 287 -1.32 11.99 -20.61
C VAL A 287 -0.31 11.08 -21.29
N ALA A 288 -0.69 9.85 -21.64
CA ALA A 288 0.21 8.88 -22.26
C ALA A 288 0.74 9.37 -23.62
N GLU A 289 -0.12 10.00 -24.43
CA GLU A 289 0.27 10.65 -25.70
C GLU A 289 1.24 11.81 -25.45
N TYR A 290 1.00 12.63 -24.43
CA TYR A 290 1.85 13.77 -24.08
C TYR A 290 3.25 13.36 -23.61
N ILE A 291 3.36 12.37 -22.72
CA ILE A 291 4.66 11.91 -22.18
C ILE A 291 5.32 10.84 -23.06
N GLY A 292 4.59 10.22 -23.99
CA GLY A 292 5.11 9.21 -24.92
C GLY A 292 5.38 7.85 -24.26
N THR A 293 4.43 7.32 -23.48
CA THR A 293 4.47 5.93 -22.99
C THR A 293 3.83 4.96 -23.99
N VAL A 294 4.20 3.68 -23.92
CA VAL A 294 3.43 2.63 -24.59
C VAL A 294 2.20 2.34 -23.72
N HIS A 295 1.07 2.93 -24.11
CA HIS A 295 -0.14 2.92 -23.31
C HIS A 295 -1.00 1.67 -23.52
N HIS A 296 -1.47 1.10 -22.42
CA HIS A 296 -2.40 -0.01 -22.40
C HIS A 296 -3.67 0.40 -21.68
N GLU A 297 -4.75 0.45 -22.43
CA GLU A 297 -6.09 0.74 -21.93
C GLU A 297 -6.85 -0.58 -21.74
N ILE A 298 -7.14 -0.93 -20.50
CA ILE A 298 -7.82 -2.16 -20.14
C ILE A 298 -9.29 -1.82 -19.89
N ASN A 299 -10.17 -2.52 -20.60
CA ASN A 299 -11.60 -2.43 -20.38
C ASN A 299 -12.05 -3.68 -19.63
N TYR A 300 -12.83 -3.50 -18.56
CA TYR A 300 -13.57 -4.57 -17.91
C TYR A 300 -15.07 -4.34 -18.06
N THR A 301 -15.84 -5.41 -17.93
CA THR A 301 -17.29 -5.36 -17.86
C THR A 301 -17.75 -5.38 -16.40
N VAL A 302 -18.94 -4.85 -16.14
CA VAL A 302 -19.55 -4.94 -14.81
C VAL A 302 -19.64 -6.39 -14.34
N GLN A 303 -19.99 -7.33 -15.23
CA GLN A 303 -20.05 -8.75 -14.88
C GLN A 303 -18.69 -9.33 -14.46
N GLU A 304 -17.60 -9.02 -15.18
CA GLU A 304 -16.26 -9.45 -14.78
C GLU A 304 -15.86 -8.86 -13.41
N GLY A 305 -16.28 -7.62 -13.13
CA GLY A 305 -16.10 -7.01 -11.82
C GLY A 305 -16.85 -7.77 -10.72
N LEU A 306 -18.13 -8.08 -10.95
CA LEU A 306 -18.99 -8.80 -10.00
C LEU A 306 -18.47 -10.22 -9.72
N ASP A 307 -18.10 -10.95 -10.77
CA ASP A 307 -17.56 -12.31 -10.66
C ASP A 307 -16.24 -12.34 -9.87
N ALA A 308 -15.48 -11.23 -9.88
CA ALA A 308 -14.23 -11.10 -9.16
C ALA A 308 -14.39 -10.72 -7.68
N ILE A 309 -15.54 -10.21 -7.22
CA ILE A 309 -15.70 -9.67 -5.85
C ILE A 309 -15.28 -10.67 -4.77
N ARG A 310 -15.64 -11.95 -4.94
CA ARG A 310 -15.31 -13.00 -3.97
C ARG A 310 -13.81 -13.23 -3.84
N ASP A 311 -13.09 -13.23 -4.97
CA ASP A 311 -11.64 -13.37 -5.00
C ASP A 311 -10.96 -12.10 -4.50
N VAL A 312 -11.47 -10.92 -4.89
CA VAL A 312 -10.97 -9.63 -4.42
C VAL A 312 -10.99 -9.60 -2.90
N ILE A 313 -12.12 -9.89 -2.25
CA ILE A 313 -12.25 -9.92 -0.78
C ILE A 313 -11.26 -10.92 -0.14
N TYR A 314 -11.05 -12.08 -0.77
CA TYR A 314 -10.06 -13.05 -0.31
C TYR A 314 -8.63 -12.49 -0.35
N PHE A 315 -8.26 -11.77 -1.42
CA PHE A 315 -6.91 -11.25 -1.57
C PHE A 315 -6.66 -9.97 -0.77
N ILE A 316 -7.60 -9.03 -0.71
CA ILE A 316 -7.42 -7.77 0.04
C ILE A 316 -7.67 -7.97 1.53
N GLU A 317 -8.44 -8.99 1.89
CA GLU A 317 -8.68 -9.39 3.28
C GLU A 317 -9.39 -8.27 4.07
N THR A 318 -10.37 -7.63 3.45
CA THR A 318 -11.24 -6.64 4.08
C THR A 318 -12.65 -6.71 3.52
N TYR A 319 -13.60 -6.24 4.31
CA TYR A 319 -15.01 -6.04 3.93
C TYR A 319 -15.38 -4.55 3.87
N ASP A 320 -14.41 -3.65 3.95
CA ASP A 320 -14.64 -2.22 3.77
C ASP A 320 -15.12 -1.91 2.33
N VAL A 321 -16.27 -1.25 2.22
CA VAL A 321 -16.96 -1.01 0.94
C VAL A 321 -16.10 -0.20 -0.02
N THR A 322 -15.51 0.89 0.46
CA THR A 322 -14.66 1.77 -0.37
C THR A 322 -13.47 1.01 -0.93
N THR A 323 -12.83 0.22 -0.07
CA THR A 323 -11.68 -0.59 -0.42
C THR A 323 -12.06 -1.68 -1.41
N VAL A 324 -13.15 -2.43 -1.21
CA VAL A 324 -13.60 -3.49 -2.14
C VAL A 324 -13.94 -2.91 -3.52
N ARG A 325 -14.70 -1.80 -3.57
CA ARG A 325 -15.08 -1.13 -4.80
C ARG A 325 -13.87 -0.70 -5.64
N ALA A 326 -12.87 -0.09 -4.99
CA ALA A 326 -11.65 0.37 -5.65
C ALA A 326 -10.65 -0.77 -5.94
N SER A 327 -10.63 -1.82 -5.13
CA SER A 327 -9.69 -2.95 -5.28
C SER A 327 -10.01 -3.83 -6.46
N THR A 328 -11.29 -3.94 -6.84
CA THR A 328 -11.76 -4.82 -7.91
C THR A 328 -11.15 -4.47 -9.27
N PRO A 329 -11.27 -3.23 -9.79
CA PRO A 329 -10.60 -2.85 -11.03
C PRO A 329 -9.06 -2.95 -10.92
N MET A 330 -8.47 -2.60 -9.77
CA MET A 330 -7.02 -2.74 -9.59
C MET A 330 -6.55 -4.21 -9.65
N TYR A 331 -7.32 -5.14 -9.09
CA TYR A 331 -7.07 -6.58 -9.15
C TYR A 331 -7.15 -7.09 -10.60
N LEU A 332 -8.16 -6.66 -11.37
CA LEU A 332 -8.29 -7.01 -12.78
C LEU A 332 -7.16 -6.43 -13.62
N LEU A 333 -6.73 -5.19 -13.33
CA LEU A 333 -5.60 -4.55 -14.00
C LEU A 333 -4.28 -5.30 -13.74
N ALA A 334 -4.04 -5.69 -12.48
CA ALA A 334 -2.87 -6.46 -12.09
C ALA A 334 -2.74 -7.77 -12.86
N ARG A 335 -3.86 -8.45 -13.11
CA ARG A 335 -3.91 -9.67 -13.94
C ARG A 335 -3.37 -9.43 -15.35
N VAL A 336 -3.77 -8.33 -15.97
CA VAL A 336 -3.32 -7.96 -17.32
C VAL A 336 -1.84 -7.57 -17.30
N ILE A 337 -1.40 -6.73 -16.36
CA ILE A 337 0.00 -6.34 -16.18
C ILE A 337 0.90 -7.58 -16.09
N LYS A 338 0.52 -8.55 -15.25
CA LYS A 338 1.25 -9.80 -15.10
C LYS A 338 1.33 -10.60 -16.41
N SER A 339 0.22 -10.69 -17.15
CA SER A 339 0.17 -11.42 -18.42
C SER A 339 1.11 -10.87 -19.48
N MET A 340 1.53 -9.60 -19.33
CA MET A 340 2.46 -8.90 -20.20
C MET A 340 3.92 -9.02 -19.75
N GLY A 341 4.19 -9.79 -18.68
CA GLY A 341 5.54 -10.02 -18.15
C GLY A 341 6.09 -8.90 -17.28
N ILE A 342 5.29 -7.87 -16.96
CA ILE A 342 5.69 -6.80 -16.05
C ILE A 342 5.50 -7.26 -14.61
N LYS A 343 6.53 -7.03 -13.79
CA LYS A 343 6.56 -7.46 -12.39
C LYS A 343 6.45 -6.32 -11.39
N MET A 344 6.66 -5.08 -11.81
CA MET A 344 6.63 -3.91 -10.93
C MET A 344 5.94 -2.74 -11.61
N VAL A 345 5.16 -1.97 -10.85
CA VAL A 345 4.55 -0.72 -11.30
C VAL A 345 4.68 0.36 -10.23
N LEU A 346 4.87 1.61 -10.66
CA LEU A 346 4.72 2.77 -9.78
C LEU A 346 3.27 3.27 -9.77
N SER A 347 2.83 3.76 -8.62
CA SER A 347 1.49 4.29 -8.37
C SER A 347 1.54 5.66 -7.71
N GLY A 348 0.48 6.46 -7.90
CA GLY A 348 0.32 7.80 -7.31
C GLY A 348 -0.29 7.81 -5.89
N GLU A 349 -0.42 6.66 -5.23
CA GLU A 349 -1.03 6.61 -3.90
C GLU A 349 -0.20 7.30 -2.82
N GLY A 350 -0.90 7.85 -1.82
CA GLY A 350 -0.32 8.68 -0.76
C GLY A 350 -0.40 10.17 -1.06
N ALA A 351 -0.54 10.59 -2.32
CA ALA A 351 -0.57 12.01 -2.69
C ALA A 351 -1.73 12.76 -2.01
N ASP A 352 -2.93 12.18 -2.02
CA ASP A 352 -4.11 12.79 -1.44
C ASP A 352 -4.01 12.91 0.09
N GLU A 353 -3.38 11.93 0.75
CA GLU A 353 -3.13 11.95 2.19
C GLU A 353 -2.06 12.94 2.62
N VAL A 354 -1.00 13.11 1.82
CA VAL A 354 0.14 14.00 2.12
C VAL A 354 -0.21 15.47 1.85
N PHE A 355 -1.03 15.74 0.83
CA PHE A 355 -1.34 17.09 0.35
C PHE A 355 -2.80 17.50 0.49
N GLY A 356 -3.62 16.71 1.19
CA GLY A 356 -5.05 16.99 1.40
C GLY A 356 -5.83 17.11 0.09
N GLY A 357 -5.70 16.09 -0.77
CA GLY A 357 -6.30 16.07 -2.10
C GLY A 357 -7.74 15.56 -2.15
N TYR A 358 -8.27 15.03 -1.05
CA TYR A 358 -9.69 14.66 -0.98
C TYR A 358 -10.57 15.92 -0.89
N LEU A 359 -11.73 15.91 -1.57
CA LEU A 359 -12.62 17.08 -1.65
C LEU A 359 -13.12 17.58 -0.29
N TYR A 360 -13.15 16.73 0.75
CA TYR A 360 -13.53 17.15 2.09
C TYR A 360 -12.49 18.08 2.75
N PHE A 361 -11.24 18.12 2.28
CA PHE A 361 -10.22 19.05 2.77
C PHE A 361 -10.52 20.52 2.45
N HIS A 362 -11.38 20.81 1.46
CA HIS A 362 -11.91 22.17 1.24
C HIS A 362 -12.68 22.70 2.45
N LYS A 363 -13.12 21.81 3.35
CA LYS A 363 -13.85 22.12 4.58
C LYS A 363 -12.94 22.17 5.81
N ALA A 364 -11.63 21.94 5.66
CA ALA A 364 -10.70 22.02 6.78
C ALA A 364 -10.69 23.46 7.35
N PRO A 365 -11.02 23.66 8.64
CA PRO A 365 -11.26 25.00 9.17
C PRO A 365 -9.98 25.79 9.41
N THR A 366 -8.87 25.13 9.75
CA THR A 366 -7.58 25.78 10.01
C THR A 366 -6.42 24.97 9.43
N PRO A 367 -5.21 25.56 9.26
CA PRO A 367 -4.01 24.81 8.89
C PRO A 367 -3.66 23.68 9.87
N LYS A 368 -4.01 23.84 11.15
CA LYS A 368 -3.82 22.82 12.17
C LYS A 368 -4.71 21.61 11.92
N ASP A 369 -6.00 21.83 11.74
CA ASP A 369 -6.96 20.75 11.44
C ASP A 369 -6.61 20.03 10.14
N PHE A 370 -6.18 20.78 9.11
CA PHE A 370 -5.68 20.20 7.86
C PHE A 370 -4.47 19.29 8.12
N HIS A 371 -3.46 19.79 8.83
CA HIS A 371 -2.23 19.05 9.10
C HIS A 371 -2.49 17.80 9.94
N GLU A 372 -3.19 17.93 11.06
CA GLU A 372 -3.54 16.81 11.93
C GLU A 372 -4.33 15.74 11.18
N GLU A 373 -5.20 16.13 10.25
CA GLU A 373 -5.91 15.20 9.37
C GLU A 373 -4.98 14.47 8.40
N THR A 374 -4.03 15.16 7.75
CA THR A 374 -3.03 14.51 6.87
C THR A 374 -2.17 13.51 7.65
N VAL A 375 -1.71 13.87 8.86
CA VAL A 375 -0.95 12.98 9.76
C VAL A 375 -1.78 11.75 10.13
N ARG A 376 -3.06 11.95 10.50
CA ARG A 376 -3.98 10.87 10.87
C ARG A 376 -4.28 9.96 9.68
N LYS A 377 -4.45 10.51 8.48
CA LYS A 377 -4.60 9.76 7.22
C LYS A 377 -3.40 8.88 6.93
N LEU A 378 -2.19 9.43 6.98
CA LEU A 378 -0.94 8.67 6.84
C LEU A 378 -0.85 7.53 7.84
N SER A 379 -1.18 7.77 9.12
CA SER A 379 -1.11 6.74 10.17
C SER A 379 -2.04 5.54 9.94
N LYS A 380 -3.12 5.73 9.16
CA LYS A 380 -4.14 4.71 8.90
C LYS A 380 -4.04 4.10 7.50
N LEU A 381 -3.14 4.60 6.67
CA LEU A 381 -3.06 4.25 5.25
C LEU A 381 -2.83 2.75 5.02
N HIS A 382 -2.11 2.11 5.94
CA HIS A 382 -1.86 0.66 5.95
C HIS A 382 -3.13 -0.22 6.03
N MET A 383 -4.28 0.35 6.39
CA MET A 383 -5.57 -0.35 6.46
C MET A 383 -6.46 -0.09 5.25
N TYR A 384 -6.12 0.88 4.40
CA TYR A 384 -6.93 1.35 3.27
C TYR A 384 -6.13 1.27 1.97
N ASP A 385 -5.61 2.39 1.48
CA ASP A 385 -4.97 2.52 0.17
C ASP A 385 -3.72 1.64 0.04
N CYS A 386 -2.79 1.67 1.01
CA CYS A 386 -1.63 0.76 0.99
C CYS A 386 -2.06 -0.72 0.97
N LEU A 387 -3.12 -1.08 1.68
CA LEU A 387 -3.65 -2.45 1.70
C LEU A 387 -4.17 -2.83 0.31
N ARG A 388 -4.99 -1.97 -0.31
CA ARG A 388 -5.51 -2.16 -1.67
C ARG A 388 -4.40 -2.23 -2.70
N ALA A 389 -3.54 -1.21 -2.79
CA ALA A 389 -2.45 -1.16 -3.75
C ALA A 389 -1.57 -2.40 -3.65
N ASN A 390 -1.13 -2.74 -2.44
CA ASN A 390 -0.25 -3.86 -2.26
C ASN A 390 -0.94 -5.19 -2.60
N LYS A 391 -2.10 -5.48 -2.00
CA LYS A 391 -2.71 -6.81 -2.10
C LYS A 391 -3.39 -7.05 -3.44
N SER A 392 -4.03 -6.05 -4.05
CA SER A 392 -4.62 -6.20 -5.39
C SER A 392 -3.54 -6.48 -6.45
N LEU A 393 -2.40 -5.78 -6.41
CA LEU A 393 -1.28 -6.04 -7.32
C LEU A 393 -0.61 -7.39 -7.01
N SER A 394 -0.37 -7.67 -5.72
CA SER A 394 0.30 -8.91 -5.30
C SER A 394 -0.52 -10.17 -5.57
N ALA A 395 -1.85 -10.07 -5.67
CA ALA A 395 -2.72 -11.17 -6.07
C ALA A 395 -2.32 -11.81 -7.42
N TRP A 396 -1.61 -11.05 -8.26
CA TRP A 396 -1.08 -11.50 -9.54
C TRP A 396 0.44 -11.46 -9.62
N GLY A 397 1.14 -11.40 -8.49
CA GLY A 397 2.60 -11.33 -8.45
C GLY A 397 3.16 -10.10 -9.14
N VAL A 398 2.49 -8.95 -8.94
CA VAL A 398 2.95 -7.62 -9.35
C VAL A 398 3.30 -6.81 -8.10
N GLU A 399 4.41 -6.11 -8.13
CA GLU A 399 4.83 -5.16 -7.11
C GLU A 399 4.32 -3.75 -7.38
N GLY A 400 3.76 -3.10 -6.36
CA GLY A 400 3.39 -1.70 -6.40
C GLY A 400 4.36 -0.86 -5.57
N ARG A 401 4.92 0.18 -6.19
CA ARG A 401 5.77 1.19 -5.55
C ARG A 401 5.05 2.53 -5.50
N VAL A 402 5.26 3.29 -4.42
CA VAL A 402 4.45 4.47 -4.06
C VAL A 402 5.36 5.64 -3.68
N PRO A 403 5.89 6.39 -4.67
CA PRO A 403 6.88 7.45 -4.41
C PRO A 403 6.39 8.58 -3.50
N PHE A 404 5.09 8.86 -3.46
CA PHE A 404 4.53 9.84 -2.51
C PHE A 404 4.62 9.40 -1.04
N LEU A 405 4.93 8.13 -0.76
CA LEU A 405 5.14 7.57 0.57
C LEU A 405 6.61 7.22 0.83
N ASP A 406 7.50 7.66 -0.06
CA ASP A 406 8.95 7.58 0.17
C ASP A 406 9.31 8.34 1.45
N LYS A 407 10.16 7.74 2.27
CA LYS A 407 10.48 8.23 3.61
C LYS A 407 11.11 9.62 3.56
N GLU A 408 12.08 9.82 2.67
CA GLU A 408 12.76 11.10 2.48
C GLU A 408 11.82 12.15 1.87
N PHE A 409 10.96 11.75 0.93
CA PHE A 409 9.93 12.64 0.39
C PHE A 409 8.93 13.09 1.46
N LEU A 410 8.48 12.19 2.34
CA LEU A 410 7.57 12.53 3.43
C LEU A 410 8.20 13.53 4.39
N ASP A 411 9.51 13.42 4.67
CA ASP A 411 10.21 14.37 5.53
C ASP A 411 10.23 15.79 4.95
N VAL A 412 10.27 15.93 3.62
CA VAL A 412 10.10 17.24 2.95
C VAL A 412 8.64 17.65 2.92
N ALA A 413 7.77 16.81 2.35
CA ALA A 413 6.39 17.14 2.06
C ALA A 413 5.60 17.43 3.34
N MET A 414 5.80 16.69 4.42
CA MET A 414 5.10 16.89 5.69
C MET A 414 5.67 18.03 6.53
N ALA A 415 6.91 18.47 6.27
CA ALA A 415 7.51 19.62 6.94
C ALA A 415 7.11 20.97 6.31
N LEU A 416 6.50 20.98 5.12
CA LEU A 416 5.99 22.20 4.50
C LEU A 416 4.94 22.88 5.39
N ASN A 417 4.86 24.21 5.29
CA ASN A 417 3.77 24.94 5.94
C ASN A 417 2.40 24.38 5.52
N PRO A 418 1.57 23.90 6.46
CA PRO A 418 0.27 23.32 6.10
C PRO A 418 -0.65 24.30 5.37
N LYS A 419 -0.49 25.61 5.58
CA LYS A 419 -1.26 26.65 4.89
C LYS A 419 -1.05 26.61 3.37
N ALA A 420 0.14 26.24 2.90
CA ALA A 420 0.44 26.14 1.47
C ALA A 420 -0.20 24.90 0.79
N LYS A 421 -0.71 23.96 1.59
CA LYS A 421 -1.42 22.77 1.11
C LYS A 421 -2.94 22.93 1.14
N MET A 422 -3.46 23.88 1.91
CA MET A 422 -4.89 24.11 2.04
C MET A 422 -5.53 24.53 0.70
N CYS A 423 -6.81 24.21 0.54
CA CYS A 423 -7.63 24.51 -0.65
C CYS A 423 -8.95 25.20 -0.27
N PRO A 424 -8.93 26.38 0.37
CA PRO A 424 -10.15 27.05 0.82
C PRO A 424 -11.03 27.50 -0.36
N GLY A 425 -12.35 27.32 -0.20
CA GLY A 425 -13.33 27.80 -1.18
C GLY A 425 -13.17 27.11 -2.54
N LYS A 426 -12.79 27.89 -3.57
CA LYS A 426 -12.61 27.41 -4.96
C LYS A 426 -11.13 27.21 -5.34
N GLU A 427 -10.21 27.34 -4.40
CA GLU A 427 -8.81 26.99 -4.67
C GLU A 427 -8.73 25.48 -4.94
N ILE A 428 -8.01 25.12 -6.00
CA ILE A 428 -7.87 23.71 -6.40
C ILE A 428 -7.01 22.95 -5.39
N GLU A 429 -7.40 21.73 -5.06
CA GLU A 429 -6.66 20.85 -4.17
C GLU A 429 -5.26 20.53 -4.70
N LYS A 430 -4.30 20.29 -3.80
CA LYS A 430 -2.89 19.95 -4.14
C LYS A 430 -2.20 20.98 -5.03
N ARG A 431 -2.57 22.26 -4.91
CA ARG A 431 -2.02 23.36 -5.73
C ARG A 431 -0.50 23.36 -5.83
N ILE A 432 0.22 23.17 -4.71
CA ILE A 432 1.68 23.16 -4.70
C ILE A 432 2.29 22.03 -5.55
N VAL A 433 1.63 20.86 -5.60
CA VAL A 433 2.04 19.74 -6.47
C VAL A 433 1.76 20.08 -7.93
N ARG A 434 0.61 20.70 -8.22
CA ARG A 434 0.26 21.15 -9.58
C ARG A 434 1.28 22.17 -10.09
N GLU A 435 1.62 23.17 -9.29
CA GLU A 435 2.63 24.18 -9.63
C GLU A 435 4.02 23.55 -9.85
N ALA A 436 4.38 22.50 -9.12
CA ALA A 436 5.67 21.81 -9.27
C ALA A 436 5.82 21.07 -10.61
N PHE A 437 4.72 20.56 -11.16
CA PHE A 437 4.76 19.60 -12.27
C PHE A 437 3.90 19.99 -13.49
N ALA A 438 3.29 21.18 -13.50
CA ALA A 438 2.45 21.63 -14.60
C ALA A 438 3.19 21.65 -15.95
N ASP A 439 4.51 21.88 -15.95
CA ASP A 439 5.36 21.86 -17.15
C ASP A 439 5.57 20.45 -17.73
N MET A 440 5.29 19.40 -16.95
CA MET A 440 5.47 18.00 -17.34
C MET A 440 4.18 17.32 -17.82
N LEU A 441 3.05 18.02 -17.77
CA LEU A 441 1.72 17.45 -18.00
C LEU A 441 0.91 18.29 -19.01
N PRO A 442 -0.13 17.71 -19.66
CA PRO A 442 -1.15 18.51 -20.34
C PRO A 442 -1.81 19.47 -19.36
N GLU A 443 -2.03 20.73 -19.77
CA GLU A 443 -2.68 21.76 -18.94
C GLU A 443 -4.05 21.29 -18.42
N SER A 444 -4.79 20.57 -19.27
CA SER A 444 -6.12 20.03 -18.95
C SER A 444 -6.11 18.96 -17.84
N VAL A 445 -4.95 18.37 -17.56
CA VAL A 445 -4.75 17.36 -16.50
C VAL A 445 -4.11 18.00 -15.27
N ALA A 446 -3.11 18.87 -15.48
CA ALA A 446 -2.42 19.59 -14.41
C ALA A 446 -3.39 20.38 -13.51
N TRP A 447 -4.51 20.84 -14.05
CA TRP A 447 -5.53 21.65 -13.34
C TRP A 447 -6.92 21.00 -13.30
N ARG A 448 -7.02 19.68 -13.53
CA ARG A 448 -8.28 18.91 -13.38
C ARG A 448 -8.64 18.73 -11.90
N GLN A 449 -9.90 18.97 -11.50
CA GLN A 449 -10.41 18.65 -10.17
C GLN A 449 -10.32 17.13 -9.88
N LYS A 450 -10.09 16.77 -8.61
CA LYS A 450 -10.06 15.40 -8.13
C LYS A 450 -11.35 14.63 -8.47
N GLU A 451 -11.18 13.55 -9.20
CA GLU A 451 -12.14 12.45 -9.31
C GLU A 451 -11.66 11.28 -8.42
N GLN A 452 -12.58 10.65 -7.68
CA GLN A 452 -12.26 9.45 -6.91
C GLN A 452 -12.14 8.24 -7.84
N PHE A 453 -11.24 7.30 -7.53
CA PHE A 453 -10.95 6.18 -8.41
C PHE A 453 -12.19 5.32 -8.74
N SER A 454 -13.03 5.02 -7.74
CA SER A 454 -14.24 4.23 -7.96
C SER A 454 -15.29 4.92 -8.82
N ASP A 455 -15.30 6.26 -8.86
CA ASP A 455 -16.17 7.05 -9.72
C ASP A 455 -15.55 7.18 -11.14
N GLY A 456 -14.24 7.44 -11.21
CA GLY A 456 -13.48 7.61 -12.44
C GLY A 456 -13.40 6.38 -13.34
N VAL A 457 -13.48 5.16 -12.76
CA VAL A 457 -13.57 3.91 -13.54
C VAL A 457 -14.93 3.71 -14.24
N GLY A 458 -15.93 4.54 -13.93
CA GLY A 458 -17.23 4.57 -14.60
C GLY A 458 -18.40 4.39 -13.64
N TYR A 459 -19.34 5.34 -13.63
CA TYR A 459 -20.44 5.42 -12.66
C TYR A 459 -21.31 4.17 -12.55
N SER A 460 -21.56 3.46 -13.67
CA SER A 460 -22.37 2.24 -13.65
C SER A 460 -21.76 1.11 -12.82
N TRP A 461 -20.46 1.15 -12.52
CA TRP A 461 -19.84 0.15 -11.63
C TRP A 461 -20.46 0.18 -10.23
N ILE A 462 -20.48 1.36 -9.61
CA ILE A 462 -21.01 1.53 -8.24
C ILE A 462 -22.53 1.33 -8.22
N ASP A 463 -23.23 1.89 -9.20
CA ASP A 463 -24.70 1.79 -9.26
C ASP A 463 -25.15 0.33 -9.35
N THR A 464 -24.52 -0.48 -10.20
CA THR A 464 -24.85 -1.90 -10.32
C THR A 464 -24.43 -2.72 -9.09
N LEU A 465 -23.30 -2.39 -8.45
CA LEU A 465 -22.93 -3.04 -7.17
C LEU A 465 -23.99 -2.81 -6.10
N ARG A 466 -24.50 -1.59 -5.97
CA ARG A 466 -25.56 -1.27 -5.01
C ARG A 466 -26.83 -2.04 -5.29
N GLU A 467 -27.26 -2.06 -6.54
CA GLU A 467 -28.46 -2.79 -6.97
C GLU A 467 -28.36 -4.28 -6.63
N ILE A 468 -27.24 -4.91 -6.98
CA ILE A 468 -27.03 -6.35 -6.79
C ILE A 468 -26.92 -6.70 -5.32
N THR A 469 -26.15 -5.94 -4.54
CA THR A 469 -26.01 -6.20 -3.10
C THR A 469 -27.30 -5.92 -2.33
N ALA A 470 -28.08 -4.91 -2.74
CA ALA A 470 -29.39 -4.65 -2.17
C ALA A 470 -30.41 -5.75 -2.47
N ALA A 471 -30.33 -6.39 -3.65
CA ALA A 471 -31.16 -7.53 -4.02
C ALA A 471 -30.72 -8.84 -3.33
N ALA A 472 -29.42 -8.99 -3.04
CA ALA A 472 -28.86 -10.18 -2.42
C ALA A 472 -29.04 -10.25 -0.90
N VAL A 473 -29.37 -9.13 -0.25
CA VAL A 473 -29.55 -9.04 1.21
C VAL A 473 -30.98 -8.60 1.54
N SER A 474 -31.70 -9.42 2.30
CA SER A 474 -33.07 -9.12 2.73
C SER A 474 -33.10 -8.10 3.88
N ASP A 475 -34.25 -7.46 4.08
CA ASP A 475 -34.44 -6.54 5.22
C ASP A 475 -34.41 -7.31 6.56
N GLU A 476 -34.92 -8.55 6.59
CA GLU A 476 -34.81 -9.46 7.74
C GLU A 476 -33.35 -9.78 8.09
N GLN A 477 -32.49 -10.01 7.09
CA GLN A 477 -31.06 -10.21 7.33
C GLN A 477 -30.41 -8.97 7.96
N MET A 478 -30.81 -7.77 7.54
CA MET A 478 -30.32 -6.52 8.12
C MET A 478 -30.83 -6.31 9.55
N GLU A 479 -32.08 -6.66 9.85
CA GLU A 479 -32.65 -6.59 11.20
C GLU A 479 -31.87 -7.45 12.20
N HIS A 480 -31.45 -8.64 11.77
CA HIS A 480 -30.64 -9.57 12.57
C HIS A 480 -29.12 -9.44 12.34
N ALA A 481 -28.65 -8.37 11.71
CA ALA A 481 -27.23 -8.22 11.36
C ALA A 481 -26.31 -8.20 12.61
N ALA A 482 -26.76 -7.61 13.71
CA ALA A 482 -25.99 -7.54 14.96
C ALA A 482 -25.85 -8.90 15.65
N GLU A 483 -26.82 -9.80 15.45
CA GLU A 483 -26.79 -11.16 15.98
C GLU A 483 -25.79 -12.03 15.21
N ARG A 484 -25.78 -11.89 13.88
CA ARG A 484 -24.84 -12.62 13.00
C ARG A 484 -23.43 -12.06 13.07
N PHE A 485 -23.30 -10.74 13.04
CA PHE A 485 -22.02 -10.02 12.98
C PHE A 485 -21.86 -9.09 14.19
N PRO A 486 -21.55 -9.64 15.39
CA PRO A 486 -21.44 -8.84 16.61
C PRO A 486 -20.21 -7.92 16.62
N ILE A 487 -19.17 -8.25 15.85
CA ILE A 487 -17.98 -7.42 15.67
C ILE A 487 -18.19 -6.60 14.40
N ASN A 488 -18.15 -5.27 14.48
CA ASN A 488 -18.30 -4.37 13.32
C ASN A 488 -19.56 -4.70 12.50
N THR A 489 -20.73 -4.57 13.13
CA THR A 489 -22.02 -4.89 12.50
C THR A 489 -22.23 -4.05 11.22
N PRO A 490 -22.55 -4.68 10.08
CA PRO A 490 -22.85 -3.97 8.84
C PRO A 490 -23.99 -2.96 9.00
N GLN A 491 -23.82 -1.77 8.46
CA GLN A 491 -24.78 -0.66 8.53
C GLN A 491 -25.67 -0.54 7.28
N ASN A 492 -25.32 -1.25 6.20
CA ASN A 492 -26.11 -1.32 4.98
C ASN A 492 -25.95 -2.68 4.29
N LYS A 493 -26.79 -2.93 3.28
CA LYS A 493 -26.84 -4.21 2.56
C LYS A 493 -25.56 -4.55 1.81
N GLU A 494 -24.84 -3.54 1.32
CA GLU A 494 -23.56 -3.76 0.63
C GLU A 494 -22.46 -4.18 1.61
N GLU A 495 -22.35 -3.51 2.76
CA GLU A 495 -21.48 -3.94 3.87
C GLU A 495 -21.83 -5.36 4.33
N TYR A 496 -23.12 -5.70 4.44
CA TYR A 496 -23.56 -7.03 4.84
C TYR A 496 -23.15 -8.09 3.82
N TYR A 497 -23.28 -7.78 2.53
CA TYR A 497 -22.90 -8.67 1.44
C TYR A 497 -21.40 -8.96 1.46
N TYR A 498 -20.55 -7.92 1.53
CA TYR A 498 -19.10 -8.09 1.61
C TYR A 498 -18.68 -8.78 2.90
N ARG A 499 -19.31 -8.44 4.03
CA ARG A 499 -19.02 -9.07 5.32
C ARG A 499 -19.38 -10.55 5.35
N SER A 500 -20.46 -10.94 4.68
CA SER A 500 -20.83 -12.35 4.50
C SER A 500 -19.75 -13.12 3.75
N ILE A 501 -19.28 -12.58 2.62
CA ILE A 501 -18.19 -13.19 1.83
C ILE A 501 -16.89 -13.26 2.63
N PHE A 502 -16.57 -12.19 3.36
CA PHE A 502 -15.37 -12.15 4.20
C PHE A 502 -15.39 -13.23 5.29
N GLU A 503 -16.50 -13.39 6.02
CA GLU A 503 -16.65 -14.40 7.07
C GLU A 503 -16.59 -15.83 6.52
N GLU A 504 -17.07 -16.06 5.29
CA GLU A 504 -16.93 -17.36 4.61
C GLU A 504 -15.47 -17.73 4.33
N HIS A 505 -14.60 -16.74 4.06
CA HIS A 505 -13.17 -16.96 3.88
C HIS A 505 -12.39 -16.97 5.20
N PHE A 506 -12.78 -16.09 6.12
CA PHE A 506 -12.06 -15.76 7.35
C PHE A 506 -13.04 -15.72 8.54
N PRO A 507 -13.48 -16.87 9.05
CA PRO A 507 -14.51 -16.96 10.09
C PRO A 507 -14.06 -16.53 11.50
N SER A 508 -12.76 -16.35 11.76
CA SER A 508 -12.29 -16.01 13.10
C SER A 508 -12.65 -14.58 13.54
N GLU A 509 -12.83 -14.38 14.86
CA GLU A 509 -12.98 -13.04 15.42
C GLU A 509 -11.75 -12.15 15.17
N SER A 510 -10.56 -12.75 15.14
CA SER A 510 -9.30 -12.05 14.83
C SER A 510 -9.35 -11.46 13.42
N ALA A 511 -9.89 -12.20 12.44
CA ALA A 511 -10.12 -11.70 11.09
C ALA A 511 -11.02 -10.46 11.12
N ALA A 512 -12.19 -10.58 11.73
CA ALA A 512 -13.18 -9.52 11.78
C ALA A 512 -12.64 -8.23 12.43
N ARG A 513 -11.88 -8.37 13.54
CA ARG A 513 -11.26 -7.25 14.27
C ARG A 513 -10.10 -6.60 13.53
N SER A 514 -9.47 -7.30 12.59
CA SER A 514 -8.35 -6.75 11.80
C SER A 514 -8.78 -5.70 10.78
N VAL A 515 -10.07 -5.64 10.46
CA VAL A 515 -10.66 -4.68 9.53
C VAL A 515 -11.23 -3.49 10.31
N PRO A 516 -10.81 -2.25 10.01
CA PRO A 516 -11.38 -1.07 10.66
C PRO A 516 -12.84 -0.89 10.26
N SER A 517 -13.66 -0.43 11.22
CA SER A 517 -15.07 -0.10 10.98
C SER A 517 -15.35 1.25 11.62
N VAL A 518 -15.17 2.32 10.83
CA VAL A 518 -15.44 3.70 11.25
C VAL A 518 -16.34 4.37 10.21
N PRO A 519 -17.30 5.22 10.63
CA PRO A 519 -18.09 6.00 9.67
C PRO A 519 -17.21 6.84 8.75
N SER A 520 -17.50 6.84 7.44
CA SER A 520 -16.78 7.62 6.44
C SER A 520 -17.72 8.16 5.35
N VAL A 521 -17.38 9.32 4.78
CA VAL A 521 -18.07 9.94 3.62
C VAL A 521 -17.01 10.42 2.65
N ALA A 522 -17.02 10.02 1.38
CA ALA A 522 -16.02 10.48 0.40
C ALA A 522 -14.56 10.30 0.87
N CYS A 523 -14.22 9.12 1.40
CA CYS A 523 -12.94 8.82 2.06
C CYS A 523 -12.63 9.70 3.29
N SER A 524 -13.58 10.49 3.81
CA SER A 524 -13.40 11.27 5.03
C SER A 524 -13.34 10.39 6.27
N THR A 525 -13.14 11.03 7.41
CA THR A 525 -13.00 10.37 8.68
C THR A 525 -13.92 10.98 9.72
N ALA A 526 -14.13 10.27 10.83
CA ALA A 526 -15.00 10.75 11.91
C ALA A 526 -14.69 12.20 12.35
N GLU A 527 -13.41 12.58 12.40
CA GLU A 527 -12.96 13.93 12.72
C GLU A 527 -13.32 14.93 11.61
N ALA A 528 -13.14 14.56 10.34
CA ALA A 528 -13.53 15.38 9.20
C ALA A 528 -15.06 15.54 9.05
N LEU A 529 -15.86 14.57 9.51
CA LEU A 529 -17.33 14.70 9.60
C LEU A 529 -17.76 15.81 10.57
N ALA A 530 -16.88 16.23 11.49
CA ALA A 530 -17.17 17.34 12.40
C ALA A 530 -17.03 18.72 11.73
N TRP A 531 -16.28 18.82 10.62
CA TRP A 531 -15.98 20.09 9.93
C TRP A 531 -17.17 20.68 9.16
N ASP A 532 -18.07 19.84 8.65
CA ASP A 532 -19.28 20.29 7.95
C ASP A 532 -20.51 19.52 8.46
N VAL A 533 -21.54 20.27 8.87
CA VAL A 533 -22.81 19.68 9.34
C VAL A 533 -23.48 18.86 8.25
N ALA A 534 -23.26 19.20 6.96
CA ALA A 534 -23.80 18.46 5.83
C ALA A 534 -23.24 17.04 5.72
N PHE A 535 -22.07 16.75 6.30
CA PHE A 535 -21.50 15.40 6.33
C PHE A 535 -22.04 14.55 7.48
N ARG A 536 -22.70 15.15 8.46
CA ARG A 536 -23.25 14.41 9.61
C ARG A 536 -24.41 13.54 9.14
N ASN A 537 -24.34 12.25 9.45
CA ASN A 537 -25.31 11.20 9.07
C ASN A 537 -25.33 10.80 7.58
N LEU A 538 -24.33 11.20 6.78
CA LEU A 538 -24.11 10.60 5.47
C LEU A 538 -23.17 9.39 5.61
N ASN A 539 -23.41 8.33 4.84
CA ASN A 539 -22.50 7.19 4.66
C ASN A 539 -22.41 6.89 3.15
N GLU A 540 -21.84 7.84 2.41
CA GLU A 540 -21.71 7.78 0.95
C GLU A 540 -20.23 7.96 0.56
N PRO A 541 -19.56 6.90 0.08
CA PRO A 541 -18.13 6.97 -0.20
C PRO A 541 -17.79 7.71 -1.50
N SER A 542 -18.75 8.04 -2.37
CA SER A 542 -18.50 8.77 -3.63
C SER A 542 -18.13 10.24 -3.42
N GLY A 543 -17.23 10.76 -4.25
CA GLY A 543 -16.79 12.17 -4.22
C GLY A 543 -17.93 13.13 -4.55
N ARG A 544 -18.91 12.66 -5.33
CA ARG A 544 -20.13 13.39 -5.69
C ARG A 544 -21.04 13.69 -4.50
N ALA A 545 -20.79 13.07 -3.34
CA ALA A 545 -21.46 13.40 -2.09
C ALA A 545 -21.02 14.75 -1.49
N VAL A 546 -19.87 15.28 -1.90
CA VAL A 546 -19.31 16.54 -1.38
C VAL A 546 -19.98 17.74 -2.07
N ARG A 547 -21.21 18.04 -1.64
CA ARG A 547 -22.04 19.11 -2.22
C ARG A 547 -21.38 20.49 -2.10
N GLY A 548 -21.47 21.27 -3.17
CA GLY A 548 -20.91 22.63 -3.26
C GLY A 548 -19.40 22.69 -3.52
N VAL A 549 -18.73 21.54 -3.70
CA VAL A 549 -17.31 21.44 -4.07
C VAL A 549 -17.14 20.66 -5.38
N HIS A 550 -17.75 19.48 -5.50
CA HIS A 550 -17.67 18.65 -6.70
C HIS A 550 -18.49 19.25 -7.85
N GLU A 551 -17.91 19.36 -9.05
CA GLU A 551 -18.59 19.95 -10.22
C GLU A 551 -19.85 19.18 -10.62
N GLU A 552 -19.81 17.84 -10.58
CA GLU A 552 -20.94 16.94 -10.84
C GLU A 552 -21.61 16.33 -9.59
N ALA A 553 -21.71 17.10 -8.49
CA ALA A 553 -22.35 16.64 -7.26
C ALA A 553 -23.80 16.13 -7.48
N TYR A 554 -24.25 15.17 -6.66
CA TYR A 554 -25.63 14.67 -6.74
C TYR A 554 -26.65 15.82 -6.59
N ALA A 555 -27.69 15.81 -7.45
CA ALA A 555 -28.78 16.78 -7.39
C ALA A 555 -29.54 16.68 -6.06
N GLU A 556 -30.18 17.77 -5.61
CA GLU A 556 -31.07 17.72 -4.45
C GLU A 556 -32.20 16.72 -4.71
N GLU A 557 -32.31 15.70 -3.86
CA GLU A 557 -33.60 15.03 -3.68
C GLU A 557 -34.58 16.09 -3.18
N VAL A 558 -35.50 16.48 -4.05
CA VAL A 558 -36.63 17.33 -3.67
C VAL A 558 -37.40 16.54 -2.62
N LYS A 559 -37.29 16.97 -1.36
CA LYS A 559 -37.97 16.38 -0.21
C LYS A 559 -39.47 16.24 -0.40
#